data_AF-A0A2E6ICB9-F1
#
_entry.id   AF-A0A2E6ICB9-F1
#
_cell.length_a   1.000
_cell.length_b   1.000
_cell.length_c   1.000
_cell.angle_alpha   90.00
_cell.angle_beta   90.00
_cell.angle_gamma   90.00
#
_symmetry.space_group_name_H-M   'P 1'
#
loop_
_entity.id
_entity.type
_entity.pdbx_description
1 polymer ?
#
loop_
_entity_poly.entity_id
_entity_poly.type
_entity_poly.pdbx_seq_one_letter_code
_entity_poly.pdbx_strand_id
1 'polypeptide(L)'
;MESLETLSQLLCGSTLMLWVLIATFSRTDKSENRAQWAMFSLALCTMASLIMLDLQNGSLWGSTYLPKPLAVLCLAFAFMARLNIKGRNISQGMNPHQIMKQNRESEEKP
;
A
#
# COMPACT_ATOMS: atom_id res chain seq x y z
N MET A 1 8.30 -17.05 21.79
CA MET A 1 9.03 -17.01 20.50
C MET A 1 8.19 -17.59 19.38
N GLU A 2 7.67 -18.82 19.51
CA GLU A 2 6.72 -19.46 18.56
C GLU A 2 5.58 -18.54 18.05
N SER A 3 4.94 -17.78 18.96
CA SER A 3 3.85 -16.87 18.59
C SER A 3 4.32 -15.70 17.71
N LEU A 4 5.54 -15.20 17.92
CA LEU A 4 6.12 -14.10 17.14
C LEU A 4 6.55 -14.57 15.75
N GLU A 5 7.11 -15.78 15.68
CA GLU A 5 7.45 -16.43 14.42
C GLU A 5 6.19 -16.67 13.58
N THR A 6 5.17 -17.32 14.15
CA THR A 6 3.88 -17.53 13.48
C THR A 6 3.23 -16.22 13.04
N LEU A 7 3.24 -15.20 13.90
CA LEU A 7 2.72 -13.87 13.57
C LEU A 7 3.47 -13.24 12.38
N SER A 8 4.80 -13.31 12.39
CA SER A 8 5.64 -12.78 11.31
C SER A 8 5.42 -13.52 10.00
N GLN A 9 5.24 -14.84 10.04
CA GLN A 9 4.90 -15.66 8.88
C GLN A 9 3.53 -15.27 8.30
N LEU A 10 2.52 -15.09 9.15
CA LEU A 10 1.17 -14.66 8.73
C LEU A 10 1.17 -13.23 8.15
N LEU A 11 1.87 -12.31 8.80
CA LEU A 11 2.05 -10.93 8.33
C LEU A 11 2.76 -10.90 6.97
N CYS A 12 3.84 -11.67 6.81
CA CYS A 12 4.55 -11.75 5.55
C CYS A 12 3.68 -12.37 4.44
N GLY A 13 2.99 -13.47 4.72
CA GLY A 13 2.08 -14.12 3.77
C GLY A 13 0.92 -13.21 3.36
N SER A 14 0.29 -12.53 4.32
CA SER A 14 -0.80 -11.58 4.03
C SER A 14 -0.32 -10.36 3.23
N THR A 15 0.88 -9.86 3.51
CA THR A 15 1.50 -8.76 2.74
C THR A 15 1.68 -9.17 1.27
N LEU A 16 2.23 -10.35 1.02
CA LEU A 16 2.39 -10.88 -0.35
C LEU A 16 1.05 -11.12 -1.04
N MET A 17 0.06 -11.65 -0.31
CA MET A 17 -1.26 -11.89 -0.86
C MET A 17 -1.96 -10.59 -1.25
N LEU A 18 -1.88 -9.56 -0.40
CA LEU A 18 -2.44 -8.24 -0.69
C LEU A 18 -1.72 -7.59 -1.88
N TRP A 19 -0.39 -7.74 -1.97
CA TRP A 19 0.40 -7.25 -3.10
C TRP A 19 -0.07 -7.84 -4.43
N VAL A 20 -0.28 -9.15 -4.50
CA VAL A 20 -0.77 -9.81 -5.73
C VAL A 20 -2.18 -9.36 -6.09
N LEU A 21 -3.04 -9.13 -5.09
CA LEU A 21 -4.43 -8.72 -5.29
C LEU A 21 -4.61 -7.21 -5.48
N ILE A 22 -3.56 -6.40 -5.34
CA ILE A 22 -3.67 -4.94 -5.36
C ILE A 22 -4.29 -4.44 -6.67
N ALA A 23 -3.90 -5.03 -7.80
CA ALA A 23 -4.44 -4.70 -9.12
C ALA A 23 -5.95 -4.98 -9.20
N THR A 24 -6.42 -6.07 -8.58
CA THR A 24 -7.85 -6.43 -8.55
C THR A 24 -8.65 -5.48 -7.66
N PHE A 25 -8.09 -5.06 -6.52
CA PHE A 25 -8.76 -4.12 -5.61
C PHE A 25 -8.70 -2.65 -6.08
N SER A 26 -7.77 -2.30 -6.98
CA SER A 26 -7.57 -0.92 -7.47
C SER A 26 -8.54 -0.48 -8.59
N ARG A 27 -9.68 -1.16 -8.77
CA ARG A 27 -10.63 -0.87 -9.87
C ARG A 27 -11.22 0.53 -9.86
N THR A 28 -11.38 1.15 -8.69
CA THR A 28 -11.93 2.52 -8.53
C THR A 28 -10.94 3.40 -7.76
N ASP A 29 -11.00 4.73 -7.91
CA ASP A 29 -10.05 5.62 -7.22
C ASP A 29 -10.15 5.54 -5.69
N LYS A 30 -11.37 5.33 -5.18
CA LYS A 30 -11.62 5.12 -3.75
C LYS A 30 -11.04 3.79 -3.27
N SER A 31 -11.21 2.72 -4.05
CA SER A 31 -10.71 1.39 -3.68
C SER A 31 -9.20 1.28 -3.83
N GLU A 32 -8.61 1.97 -4.81
CA GLU A 32 -7.17 2.16 -4.97
C GLU A 32 -6.56 2.79 -3.73
N ASN A 33 -7.03 3.98 -3.34
CA ASN A 33 -6.49 4.66 -2.16
C ASN A 33 -6.62 3.80 -0.89
N ARG A 34 -7.72 3.06 -0.74
CA ARG A 34 -7.89 2.11 0.38
C ARG A 34 -6.90 0.95 0.31
N ALA A 35 -6.70 0.34 -0.86
CA ALA A 35 -5.78 -0.78 -1.04
C ALA A 35 -4.32 -0.34 -0.83
N GLN A 36 -3.95 0.85 -1.29
CA GLN A 36 -2.64 1.46 -1.07
C GLN A 36 -2.35 1.72 0.40
N TRP A 37 -3.30 2.31 1.13
CA TRP A 37 -3.16 2.52 2.57
C TRP A 37 -3.13 1.20 3.34
N ALA A 38 -3.94 0.21 2.94
CA ALA A 38 -3.91 -1.11 3.54
C ALA A 38 -2.55 -1.79 3.33
N MET A 39 -2.01 -1.74 2.11
CA MET A 39 -0.71 -2.31 1.77
C MET A 39 0.43 -1.60 2.52
N PHE A 40 0.39 -0.27 2.59
CA PHE A 40 1.36 0.53 3.33
C PHE A 40 1.40 0.14 4.81
N SER A 41 0.25 0.17 5.48
CA SER A 41 0.15 -0.17 6.91
C SER A 41 0.55 -1.62 7.16
N LEU A 42 0.09 -2.55 6.33
CA LEU A 42 0.41 -3.97 6.49
C LEU A 42 1.91 -4.23 6.29
N ALA A 43 2.52 -3.66 5.25
CA ALA A 43 3.94 -3.81 4.98
C ALA A 43 4.81 -3.22 6.12
N LEU A 44 4.42 -2.09 6.70
CA LEU A 44 5.13 -1.53 7.87
C LEU A 44 4.98 -2.39 9.12
N CYS A 45 3.78 -2.93 9.40
CA CYS A 45 3.58 -3.87 10.49
C CYS A 45 4.41 -5.14 10.32
N THR A 46 4.46 -5.69 9.10
CA THR A 46 5.28 -6.84 8.76
C THR A 46 6.77 -6.54 8.94
N MET A 47 7.24 -5.40 8.44
CA MET A 47 8.62 -4.95 8.63
C MET A 47 8.97 -4.86 10.12
N ALA A 48 8.12 -4.22 10.93
CA ALA A 48 8.34 -4.09 12.37
C ALA A 48 8.39 -5.46 13.07
N SER A 49 7.48 -6.38 12.70
CA SER A 49 7.47 -7.75 13.23
C SER A 49 8.75 -8.50 12.89
N LEU A 50 9.23 -8.38 11.64
CA LEU A 50 10.46 -9.03 11.18
C LEU A 50 11.71 -8.46 11.88
N ILE A 51 11.76 -7.14 12.12
CA ILE A 51 12.85 -6.52 12.89
C ILE A 51 12.82 -7.00 14.34
N MET A 52 11.65 -7.07 14.96
CA MET A 52 11.53 -7.63 16.32
C MET A 52 11.96 -9.10 16.38
N LEU A 53 11.63 -9.89 15.35
CA LEU A 53 12.04 -11.28 15.24
C LEU A 53 13.58 -11.39 15.11
N ASP A 54 14.21 -10.55 14.29
CA ASP A 54 15.67 -10.52 14.12
C ASP A 54 16.40 -10.15 15.42
N LEU A 55 15.91 -9.15 16.16
CA LEU A 55 16.48 -8.73 17.44
C LEU A 55 16.45 -9.84 18.50
N GLN A 56 15.48 -10.75 18.41
CA GLN A 56 15.36 -11.91 19.30
C GLN A 56 16.11 -13.14 18.80
N ASN A 57 16.91 -13.02 17.72
CA ASN A 57 17.53 -14.15 17.01
C ASN A 57 16.50 -15.22 16.60
N GLY A 58 15.27 -14.80 16.31
CA GLY A 58 14.20 -15.67 15.85
C GLY A 58 14.44 -16.16 14.43
N SER A 59 13.87 -17.32 14.12
CA SER A 59 13.90 -17.87 12.77
C SER A 59 12.61 -17.53 12.02
N LEU A 60 12.71 -17.35 10.70
CA LEU A 60 11.54 -17.31 9.83
C LEU A 60 11.67 -18.47 8.85
N TRP A 61 10.70 -19.39 8.86
CA TRP A 61 10.75 -20.63 8.08
C TRP A 61 12.06 -21.41 8.30
N GLY A 62 12.53 -21.46 9.55
CA GLY A 62 13.75 -22.17 9.92
C GLY A 62 15.06 -21.47 9.54
N SER A 63 15.04 -20.23 9.00
CA SER A 63 16.24 -19.45 8.72
C SER A 63 16.29 -18.17 9.54
N THR A 64 17.41 -17.96 10.23
CA THR A 64 17.70 -16.75 11.03
C THR A 64 18.15 -15.56 10.18
N TYR A 65 18.50 -15.78 8.90
CA TYR A 65 19.01 -14.73 8.02
C TYR A 65 17.94 -14.14 7.09
N LEU A 66 16.80 -14.82 6.93
CA LEU A 66 15.67 -14.36 6.10
C LEU A 66 14.95 -13.10 6.60
N PRO A 67 14.78 -12.85 7.91
CA PRO A 67 14.02 -11.69 8.38
C PRO A 67 14.55 -10.34 7.88
N LYS A 68 15.88 -10.19 7.82
CA LYS A 68 16.56 -8.95 7.38
C LYS A 68 16.20 -8.52 5.94
N PRO A 69 16.46 -9.33 4.89
CA PRO A 69 16.12 -8.96 3.52
C PRO A 69 14.61 -8.79 3.33
N LEU A 70 13.78 -9.61 4.00
CA LEU A 70 12.32 -9.47 3.91
C LEU A 70 11.82 -8.16 4.53
N ALA A 71 12.43 -7.69 5.62
CA ALA A 71 12.09 -6.40 6.21
C ALA A 71 12.38 -5.25 5.23
N VAL A 72 13.54 -5.29 4.55
CA VAL A 72 13.89 -4.32 3.51
C VAL A 72 12.92 -4.38 2.33
N LEU A 73 12.51 -5.59 1.92
CA LEU A 73 11.52 -5.77 0.86
C LEU A 73 10.15 -5.19 1.25
N CYS A 74 9.71 -5.41 2.50
CA CYS A 74 8.46 -4.83 3.01
C CYS A 74 8.52 -3.30 3.03
N LEU A 75 9.67 -2.72 3.40
CA LEU A 75 9.88 -1.28 3.32
C LEU A 75 9.74 -0.76 1.88
N ALA A 76 10.34 -1.46 0.91
CA ALA A 76 10.19 -1.13 -0.51
C ALA A 76 8.72 -1.20 -0.97
N PHE A 77 7.98 -2.24 -0.58
CA PHE A 77 6.54 -2.34 -0.86
C PHE A 77 5.72 -1.23 -0.23
N ALA A 78 6.05 -0.78 0.98
CA ALA A 78 5.39 0.36 1.61
C ALA A 78 5.56 1.62 0.75
N PHE A 79 6.77 1.91 0.27
CA PHE A 79 7.00 3.04 -0.64
C PHE A 79 6.27 2.87 -1.97
N MET A 80 6.36 1.69 -2.59
CA MET A 80 5.69 1.41 -3.86
C MET A 80 4.17 1.54 -3.76
N ALA A 81 3.57 1.10 -2.65
CA ALA A 81 2.13 1.23 -2.43
C ALA A 81 1.64 2.70 -2.41
N ARG A 82 2.53 3.66 -2.11
CA ARG A 82 2.20 5.10 -2.13
C ARG A 82 2.30 5.73 -3.52
N LEU A 83 2.92 5.04 -4.48
CA LEU A 83 2.91 5.47 -5.88
C LEU A 83 1.52 5.17 -6.44
N ASN A 84 0.80 6.23 -6.83
CA ASN A 84 -0.56 6.11 -7.38
C ASN A 84 -0.53 5.22 -8.63
N ILE A 85 -1.22 4.09 -8.61
CA ILE A 85 -1.14 3.07 -9.67
C ILE A 85 -1.90 3.56 -10.91
N LYS A 86 -2.99 4.32 -10.73
CA LYS A 86 -3.72 4.95 -11.84
C LYS A 86 -3.15 6.28 -12.31
N GLY A 87 -2.28 6.91 -11.54
CA GLY A 87 -1.82 8.27 -11.78
C GLY A 87 -2.97 9.26 -11.56
N ARG A 88 -2.85 10.11 -10.55
CA ARG A 88 -3.74 11.27 -10.45
C ARG A 88 -3.47 12.12 -11.68
N ASN A 89 -4.46 12.34 -12.55
CA ASN A 89 -4.34 13.26 -13.65
C ASN A 89 -4.19 14.69 -13.10
N ILE A 90 -2.98 15.07 -12.72
CA ILE A 90 -2.63 16.43 -12.28
C ILE A 90 -2.81 17.46 -13.41
N SER A 91 -3.04 16.98 -14.65
CA SER A 91 -3.19 17.77 -15.87
C SER A 91 -4.55 17.57 -16.57
N GLN A 92 -5.53 16.90 -15.97
CA GLN A 92 -6.92 17.12 -16.42
C GLN A 92 -7.35 18.48 -15.86
N GLY A 93 -6.74 19.54 -16.40
CA GLY A 93 -7.34 20.87 -16.39
C GLY A 93 -8.80 20.67 -16.77
N MET A 94 -9.68 21.21 -15.94
CA MET A 94 -11.12 21.08 -16.07
C MET A 94 -11.51 21.11 -17.54
N ASN A 95 -12.21 20.09 -18.02
CA ASN A 95 -12.54 19.97 -19.44
C ASN A 95 -13.16 21.31 -19.87
N PRO A 96 -12.65 22.00 -20.91
CA PRO A 96 -13.04 23.38 -21.23
C PRO A 96 -14.56 23.52 -21.41
N HIS A 97 -15.23 22.44 -21.82
CA HIS A 97 -16.68 22.37 -21.90
C HIS A 97 -17.40 22.47 -20.53
N GLN A 98 -16.79 21.93 -19.47
CA GLN A 98 -17.28 22.07 -18.09
C GLN A 98 -16.98 23.46 -17.52
N ILE A 99 -15.82 24.05 -17.83
CA ILE A 99 -15.48 25.44 -17.44
C ILE A 99 -16.52 26.41 -18.04
N MET A 100 -16.82 26.26 -19.33
CA MET A 100 -17.75 27.15 -20.03
C MET A 100 -19.19 27.03 -19.51
N LYS A 101 -19.60 25.83 -19.08
CA LYS A 101 -20.90 25.60 -18.45
C LYS A 101 -20.99 26.27 -17.08
N GLN A 102 -19.94 26.13 -16.27
CA GLN A 102 -19.89 26.71 -14.93
C GLN A 102 -19.87 28.24 -14.97
N ASN A 103 -19.17 28.85 -15.95
CA ASN A 103 -19.19 30.30 -16.15
C ASN A 103 -20.60 30.80 -16.52
N ARG A 104 -21.30 30.12 -17.45
CA ARG A 104 -22.70 30.47 -17.80
C ARG A 104 -23.64 30.41 -16.61
N GLU A 105 -23.57 29.33 -15.82
CA GLU A 105 -24.40 29.17 -14.64
C GLU A 105 -24.07 30.20 -13.53
N SER A 106 -22.85 30.74 -13.53
CA SER A 106 -22.41 31.81 -12.63
C SER A 106 -22.87 33.20 -13.09
N GLU A 107 -22.98 33.44 -14.40
CA GLU A 107 -23.49 34.68 -14.99
C GLU A 107 -25.03 34.76 -14.98
N GLU A 108 -25.74 33.63 -14.93
CA GLU A 108 -27.20 33.56 -14.92
C GLU A 108 -27.82 33.72 -13.52
N LYS A 109 -27.01 33.87 -12.47
CA LYS A 109 -27.50 34.06 -11.10
C LYS A 109 -27.43 35.55 -10.71
N PRO A 110 -28.57 36.25 -10.54
CA PRO A 110 -28.63 37.66 -10.15
C PRO A 110 -28.21 37.90 -8.68
#